data_AF-A0A534RWP0-F1
#
_entry.id   AF-A0A534RWP0-F1
#
_cell.length_a   1.000
_cell.length_b   1.000
_cell.length_c   1.000
_cell.angle_alpha   90.00
_cell.angle_beta   90.00
_cell.angle_gamma   90.00
#
_symmetry.space_group_name_H-M   'P 1'
#
loop_
_entity.id
_entity.type
_entity.pdbx_description
1 polymer ?
#
loop_
_entity_poly.entity_id
_entity_poly.type
_entity_poly.pdbx_seq_one_letter_code
_entity_poly.pdbx_strand_id
1 'polypeptide(L)' 'RVVWASDYPHLDATYPGVVRELEEQLVALPSSARDKVRGENAARLYRLS' A
#
# COMPACT_ATOMS: atom_id res chain seq x y z
N ARG A 1 0.48 3.43 12.98
CA ARG A 1 -0.42 3.19 11.82
C ARG A 1 0.46 3.30 10.58
N VAL A 2 0.26 2.45 9.57
CA VAL A 2 1.14 2.36 8.39
C VAL A 2 0.35 2.77 7.15
N VAL A 3 0.91 3.66 6.34
CA VAL A 3 0.41 4.02 5.00
C VAL A 3 1.50 3.68 4.02
N TRP A 4 1.16 2.93 2.98
CA TRP A 4 2.08 2.57 1.92
C TRP A 4 1.85 3.49 0.71
N ALA A 5 2.90 3.76 -0.04
CA ALA A 5 2.85 4.48 -1.31
C ALA A 5 3.88 3.90 -2.27
N SER A 6 3.62 4.00 -3.58
CA SER A 6 4.55 3.54 -4.62
C SER A 6 5.71 4.50 -4.87
N ASP A 7 5.57 5.75 -4.43
CA ASP A 7 6.47 6.87 -4.70
C ASP A 7 6.74 7.15 -6.20
N TYR A 8 5.83 6.71 -7.08
CA TYR A 8 5.91 6.98 -8.51
C TYR A 8 5.76 8.49 -8.80
N PRO A 9 6.56 9.09 -9.71
CA PRO A 9 7.51 8.47 -10.64
C PRO A 9 8.99 8.59 -10.21
N HIS A 10 9.31 8.58 -8.92
CA HIS A 10 10.71 8.70 -8.48
C HIS A 10 11.59 7.56 -9.01
N LEU A 11 12.90 7.82 -9.13
CA LEU A 11 13.87 6.89 -9.74
C LEU A 11 14.00 5.55 -9.00
N ASP A 12 13.67 5.56 -7.72
CA ASP A 12 13.67 4.41 -6.82
C ASP A 12 12.29 3.76 -6.67
N ALA A 13 11.26 4.27 -7.34
CA ALA A 13 9.98 3.61 -7.41
C ALA A 13 10.08 2.35 -8.30
N THR A 14 9.61 1.22 -7.81
CA THR A 14 9.36 0.06 -8.67
C THR A 14 8.24 0.44 -9.63
N TYR A 15 8.46 0.53 -10.94
CA TYR A 15 7.37 0.64 -11.92
C TYR A 15 7.82 0.16 -13.31
N PRO A 16 7.06 -0.71 -13.99
CA PRO A 16 5.81 -1.36 -13.55
C PRO A 16 6.05 -2.48 -12.52
N GLY A 17 5.04 -2.83 -11.73
CA GLY A 17 5.06 -4.04 -10.87
C GLY A 17 4.89 -3.81 -9.37
N VAL A 18 4.88 -2.56 -8.90
CA VAL A 18 4.82 -2.18 -7.47
C VAL A 18 3.62 -2.74 -6.72
N VAL A 19 2.47 -2.84 -7.39
CA VAL A 19 1.24 -3.38 -6.78
C VAL A 19 1.41 -4.88 -6.51
N ARG A 20 2.03 -5.63 -7.42
CA ARG A 20 2.31 -7.05 -7.21
C ARG A 20 3.29 -7.25 -6.07
N GLU A 21 4.35 -6.44 -6.01
CA GLU A 21 5.34 -6.49 -4.92
C GLU A 21 4.68 -6.23 -3.55
N LEU A 22 3.81 -5.21 -3.48
CA LEU A 22 3.00 -4.96 -2.27
C LEU A 22 2.18 -6.19 -1.89
N GLU A 23 1.46 -6.79 -2.84
CA GLU A 23 0.60 -7.96 -2.56
C GLU A 23 1.40 -9.16 -2.04
N GLU A 24 2.57 -9.45 -2.63
CA GLU A 24 3.47 -10.51 -2.18
C GLU A 24 3.95 -10.29 -0.74
N GLN A 25 4.30 -9.04 -0.38
CA GLN A 25 4.70 -8.68 0.99
C GLN A 25 3.56 -8.78 2.01
N LEU A 26 2.33 -8.49 1.58
CA LEU A 26 1.15 -8.52 2.44
C LEU A 26 0.66 -9.96 2.74
N VAL A 27 1.11 -10.99 2.01
CA VAL A 27 0.66 -12.38 2.18
C VAL A 27 0.82 -12.91 3.60
N ALA A 28 1.85 -12.47 4.33
CA ALA A 28 2.10 -12.92 5.71
C ALA A 28 1.13 -12.31 6.75
N LEU A 29 0.38 -11.26 6.38
CA LEU A 29 -0.47 -10.53 7.31
C LEU A 29 -1.92 -11.08 7.33
N PRO A 30 -2.65 -10.92 8.44
CA PRO A 30 -4.10 -11.12 8.46
C PRO A 30 -4.81 -10.21 7.46
N SER A 31 -5.93 -10.65 6.88
CA SER A 31 -6.70 -9.88 5.88
C SER A 31 -6.98 -8.44 6.31
N SER A 32 -7.45 -8.26 7.55
CA SER A 32 -7.76 -6.93 8.13
C SER A 32 -6.55 -6.01 8.28
N ALA A 33 -5.32 -6.54 8.29
CA ALA A 33 -4.11 -5.74 8.26
C ALA A 33 -3.69 -5.38 6.83
N ARG A 34 -3.93 -6.29 5.86
CA ARG A 34 -3.68 -6.01 4.44
C ARG A 34 -4.52 -4.85 3.94
N ASP A 35 -5.82 -4.85 4.25
CA ASP A 35 -6.74 -3.81 3.77
C ASP A 35 -6.36 -2.43 4.34
N LYS A 36 -5.91 -2.41 5.61
CA LYS A 36 -5.37 -1.19 6.24
C LYS A 36 -4.15 -0.64 5.52
N VAL A 37 -3.22 -1.49 5.10
CA VAL A 37 -1.98 -1.07 4.40
C VAL A 37 -2.27 -0.70 2.95
N ARG A 38 -3.14 -1.46 2.26
CA ARG A 38 -3.56 -1.19 0.87
C ARG A 38 -4.21 0.18 0.71
N GLY A 39 -5.01 0.62 1.67
CA GLY A 39 -5.69 1.90 1.51
C GLY A 39 -6.53 2.41 2.67
N GLU A 40 -7.06 1.58 3.58
CA GLU A 40 -7.99 2.11 4.58
C GLU A 40 -7.32 3.12 5.52
N ASN A 41 -6.03 2.94 5.84
CA ASN A 41 -5.31 3.94 6.63
C ASN A 41 -5.14 5.25 5.87
N ALA A 42 -4.87 5.20 4.57
CA ALA A 42 -4.76 6.39 3.72
C ALA A 42 -6.13 7.08 3.59
N ALA A 43 -7.19 6.33 3.28
CA ALA A 43 -8.55 6.85 3.17
C ALA A 43 -8.99 7.56 4.45
N ARG A 44 -8.74 6.96 5.62
CA ARG A 44 -9.02 7.59 6.92
C ARG A 44 -8.16 8.83 7.18
N LEU A 45 -6.87 8.79 6.83
CA LEU A 45 -5.94 9.90 7.06
C LEU A 45 -6.31 11.12 6.20
N TYR A 46 -6.60 10.90 4.92
CA TYR A 46 -6.90 11.93 3.95
C TYR A 46 -8.41 12.22 3.82
N ARG A 47 -9.26 11.55 4.60
CA ARG A 47 -10.73 11.69 4.56
C ARG A 47 -11.32 11.44 3.16
N LEU A 48 -10.82 10.39 2.51
CA LEU A 48 -11.33 9.94 1.23
C LEU A 48 -12.59 9.09 1.50
N SER A 49 -13.72 9.50 0.93
CA SER A 49 -15.04 8.90 1.08
C SER A 49 -15.60 8.45 -0.25
#